data_AF-A0A961N4R0-F1
#
_entry.id   AF-A0A961N4R0-F1
#
_cell.length_a   1.000
_cell.length_b   1.000
_cell.length_c   1.000
_cell.angle_alpha   90.00
_cell.angle_beta   90.00
_cell.angle_gamma   90.00
#
_symmetry.space_group_name_H-M   'P 1'
#
loop_
_entity.id
_entity.type
_entity.pdbx_description
1 polymer ?
#
loop_
_entity_poly.entity_id
_entity_poly.type
_entity_poly.pdbx_seq_one_letter_code
_entity_poly.pdbx_strand_id
1 'polypeptide(L)'
;IGELNIVNPSRNVIPGEIAFTLDVRSPDSSVMDALDRDIRAAATEIAQRRRVAIDLDQIWRKPPTVFDDRLVNAVQTAATALGYSYRRITSGAGHDACNVAGVIPSAMIFVPCKDGVSHNELEDATQADCSAGTNVLLHAVLAVAGVASK
;
A
#
# COMPACT_ATOMS: atom_id res chain seq x y z
N ILE A 1 -14.44 -2.40 -0.64
CA ILE A 1 -14.95 -3.77 -0.39
C ILE A 1 -14.21 -4.70 -1.32
N GLY A 2 -13.42 -5.65 -0.80
CA GLY A 2 -12.66 -6.60 -1.61
C GLY A 2 -13.36 -7.95 -1.76
N GLU A 3 -14.14 -8.33 -0.75
CA GLU A 3 -14.87 -9.59 -0.66
C GLU A 3 -16.28 -9.34 -0.10
N LEU A 4 -17.27 -10.06 -0.60
CA LEU A 4 -18.64 -10.09 -0.09
C LEU A 4 -19.20 -11.51 -0.22
N ASN A 5 -19.78 -12.01 0.85
CA ASN A 5 -20.42 -13.31 0.92
C ASN A 5 -21.84 -13.18 1.47
N ILE A 6 -22.80 -13.78 0.78
CA ILE A 6 -24.17 -13.95 1.28
C ILE A 6 -24.24 -15.33 1.91
N VAL A 7 -24.48 -15.41 3.21
CA VAL A 7 -24.57 -16.69 3.92
C VAL A 7 -25.88 -17.38 3.52
N ASN A 8 -25.79 -18.66 3.10
CA ASN A 8 -26.91 -19.44 2.58
C ASN A 8 -27.66 -18.76 1.41
N PRO A 9 -26.98 -18.52 0.27
CA PRO A 9 -27.56 -17.74 -0.81
C PRO A 9 -28.70 -18.48 -1.51
N SER A 10 -29.85 -17.81 -1.68
CA SER A 10 -30.96 -18.29 -2.50
C SER A 10 -31.66 -17.13 -3.20
N ARG A 11 -31.99 -17.33 -4.48
CA ARG A 11 -32.60 -16.28 -5.34
C ARG A 11 -34.00 -15.83 -4.90
N ASN A 12 -34.68 -16.60 -4.06
CA ASN A 12 -36.05 -16.34 -3.60
C ASN A 12 -36.19 -16.24 -2.07
N VAL A 13 -35.07 -16.11 -1.35
CA VAL A 13 -35.04 -15.93 0.10
C VAL A 13 -34.32 -14.63 0.41
N ILE A 14 -34.87 -13.81 1.29
CA ILE A 14 -34.20 -12.59 1.75
C ILE A 14 -32.93 -12.99 2.52
N PRO A 15 -31.73 -12.44 2.20
CA PRO A 15 -30.51 -12.73 2.93
C PRO A 15 -30.66 -12.47 4.44
N GLY A 16 -30.34 -13.48 5.25
CA GLY A 16 -30.32 -13.36 6.70
C GLY A 16 -29.01 -12.77 7.25
N GLU A 17 -27.91 -12.98 6.53
CA GLU A 17 -26.57 -12.53 6.93
C GLU A 17 -25.70 -12.27 5.70
N ILE A 18 -24.91 -11.20 5.77
CA ILE A 18 -23.92 -10.83 4.75
C ILE A 18 -22.62 -10.53 5.48
N ALA A 19 -21.53 -11.17 5.07
CA ALA A 19 -20.19 -10.86 5.52
C ALA A 19 -19.42 -10.19 4.37
N PHE A 20 -18.64 -9.16 4.68
CA PHE A 20 -17.82 -8.48 3.68
C PHE A 20 -16.57 -7.87 4.31
N THR A 21 -15.56 -7.59 3.49
CA THR A 21 -14.31 -6.96 3.93
C THR A 21 -14.23 -5.50 3.51
N LEU A 22 -13.57 -4.69 4.33
CA LEU A 22 -13.27 -3.29 4.03
C LEU A 22 -11.76 -3.06 4.18
N ASP A 23 -11.15 -2.52 3.12
CA ASP A 23 -9.75 -2.07 3.11
C ASP A 23 -9.76 -0.56 2.88
N VAL A 24 -9.10 0.18 3.77
CA VAL A 24 -9.01 1.64 3.76
C VAL A 24 -7.56 2.01 4.01
N ARG A 25 -7.05 2.96 3.22
CA ARG A 25 -5.64 3.37 3.26
C ARG A 25 -5.52 4.88 3.16
N SER A 26 -4.60 5.43 3.92
CA SER A 26 -4.17 6.83 3.82
C SER A 26 -2.73 6.94 4.32
N PRO A 27 -1.89 7.79 3.70
CA PRO A 27 -0.58 8.12 4.27
C PRO A 27 -0.66 9.03 5.50
N ASP A 28 -1.83 9.61 5.77
CA ASP A 28 -2.08 10.48 6.92
C ASP A 28 -2.83 9.71 8.01
N SER A 29 -2.21 9.58 9.18
CA SER A 29 -2.79 8.89 10.33
C SER A 29 -4.06 9.57 10.84
N SER A 30 -4.14 10.91 10.77
CA SER A 30 -5.33 11.65 11.21
C SER A 30 -6.53 11.39 10.30
N VAL A 31 -6.28 11.21 9.00
CA VAL A 31 -7.31 10.80 8.03
C VAL A 31 -7.75 9.37 8.31
N MET A 32 -6.83 8.45 8.62
CA MET A 32 -7.19 7.08 9.02
C MET A 32 -8.06 7.06 10.29
N ASP A 33 -7.71 7.87 11.30
CA ASP A 33 -8.50 8.00 12.53
C ASP A 33 -9.90 8.56 12.24
N ALA A 34 -10.01 9.52 11.31
CA ALA A 34 -11.30 10.06 10.90
C ALA A 34 -12.16 9.01 10.18
N LEU A 35 -11.55 8.27 9.24
CA LEU A 35 -12.25 7.22 8.50
C LEU A 35 -12.77 6.11 9.42
N ASP A 36 -11.99 5.63 10.40
CA ASP A 36 -12.47 4.62 11.36
C ASP A 36 -13.68 5.12 12.15
N ARG A 37 -13.63 6.37 12.67
CA ARG A 37 -14.79 6.97 13.36
C ARG A 37 -16.01 7.05 12.47
N ASP A 38 -15.85 7.53 11.24
CA ASP A 38 -16.96 7.73 10.31
C ASP A 38 -17.57 6.39 9.87
N ILE A 39 -16.75 5.36 9.66
CA ILE A 39 -17.21 4.00 9.34
C ILE A 39 -18.03 3.42 10.50
N ARG A 40 -17.55 3.56 11.75
CA ARG A 40 -18.27 3.08 12.94
C ARG A 40 -19.59 3.82 13.16
N ALA A 41 -19.59 5.14 12.95
CA ALA A 41 -20.79 5.96 13.03
C ALA A 41 -21.82 5.53 11.97
N ALA A 42 -21.37 5.36 10.72
CA ALA A 42 -22.21 4.91 9.62
C ALA A 42 -22.78 3.50 9.86
N ALA A 43 -21.98 2.57 10.37
CA ALA A 43 -22.43 1.22 10.73
C ALA A 43 -23.55 1.29 11.78
N THR A 44 -23.39 2.13 12.80
CA THR A 44 -24.40 2.33 13.86
C THR A 44 -25.70 2.90 13.29
N GLU A 45 -25.62 3.94 12.45
CA GLU A 45 -26.78 4.57 11.82
C GLU A 45 -27.52 3.59 10.90
N ILE A 46 -26.78 2.84 10.07
CA ILE A 46 -27.35 1.85 9.15
C ILE A 46 -28.04 0.73 9.92
N ALA A 47 -27.40 0.19 10.96
CA ALA A 47 -27.97 -0.86 11.82
C ALA A 47 -29.32 -0.43 12.40
N GLN A 48 -29.41 0.79 12.95
CA GLN A 48 -30.65 1.34 13.49
C GLN A 48 -31.71 1.55 12.41
N ARG A 49 -31.35 2.22 11.31
CA ARG A 49 -32.29 2.57 10.22
C ARG A 49 -32.83 1.33 9.50
N ARG A 50 -32.03 0.27 9.36
CA ARG A 50 -32.40 -0.97 8.68
C ARG A 50 -32.91 -2.06 9.64
N ARG A 51 -32.80 -1.85 10.96
CA ARG A 51 -33.19 -2.82 12.01
C ARG A 51 -32.44 -4.15 11.85
N VAL A 52 -31.13 -4.06 11.65
CA VAL A 52 -30.22 -5.21 11.55
C VAL A 52 -29.10 -5.08 12.57
N ALA A 53 -28.45 -6.19 12.92
CA ALA A 53 -27.20 -6.16 13.65
C ALA A 53 -26.04 -6.00 12.66
N ILE A 54 -25.05 -5.18 13.01
CA ILE A 54 -23.78 -5.07 12.30
C ILE A 54 -22.68 -5.25 13.35
N ASP A 55 -21.84 -6.26 13.13
CA ASP A 55 -20.59 -6.43 13.85
C ASP A 55 -19.44 -5.95 12.96
N LEU A 56 -18.49 -5.22 13.55
CA LEU A 56 -17.36 -4.63 12.84
C LEU A 56 -16.07 -4.94 13.59
N ASP A 57 -15.35 -5.94 13.10
CA ASP A 57 -14.06 -6.36 13.65
C ASP A 57 -12.90 -5.69 12.88
N GLN A 58 -12.01 -5.01 13.63
CA GLN A 58 -10.80 -4.43 13.06
C GLN A 58 -9.65 -5.43 13.16
N ILE A 59 -9.59 -6.32 12.19
CA ILE A 59 -8.60 -7.41 12.15
C ILE A 59 -7.16 -6.95 11.91
N TRP A 60 -6.96 -5.77 11.31
CA TRP A 60 -5.63 -5.25 10.99
C TRP A 60 -5.60 -3.72 10.97
N ARG A 61 -4.55 -3.15 11.57
CA ARG A 61 -4.25 -1.72 11.51
C ARG A 61 -2.74 -1.51 11.48
N LYS A 62 -2.28 -0.70 10.53
CA LYS A 62 -0.87 -0.33 10.38
C LYS A 62 -0.71 1.19 10.26
N PRO A 63 0.13 1.84 11.08
CA PRO A 63 0.48 3.25 10.91
C PRO A 63 1.22 3.51 9.59
N PRO A 64 1.11 4.73 9.00
CA PRO A 64 1.93 5.11 7.86
C PRO A 64 3.42 4.90 8.14
N THR A 65 4.15 4.36 7.18
CA THR A 65 5.59 4.13 7.31
C THR A 65 6.36 5.23 6.61
N VAL A 66 7.22 5.93 7.36
CA VAL A 66 8.18 6.90 6.81
C VAL A 66 9.52 6.19 6.66
N PHE A 67 10.07 6.21 5.45
CA PHE A 67 11.37 5.61 5.15
C PHE A 67 12.52 6.55 5.53
N ASP A 68 13.71 5.97 5.72
CA ASP A 68 14.90 6.70 6.14
C ASP A 68 15.35 7.70 5.07
N ASP A 69 15.37 8.99 5.40
CA ASP A 69 15.67 10.08 4.46
C ASP A 69 17.06 9.93 3.81
N ARG A 70 18.05 9.41 4.53
CA ARG A 70 19.39 9.21 3.97
C ARG A 70 19.36 8.15 2.88
N LEU A 71 18.62 7.06 3.08
CA LEU A 71 18.48 6.00 2.07
C LEU A 71 17.60 6.46 0.89
N VAL A 72 16.51 7.18 1.14
CA VAL A 72 15.69 7.79 0.09
C VAL A 72 16.52 8.74 -0.77
N ASN A 73 17.37 9.56 -0.14
CA ASN A 73 18.28 10.45 -0.86
C ASN A 73 19.33 9.66 -1.66
N ALA A 74 19.87 8.56 -1.14
CA ALA A 74 20.82 7.71 -1.88
C ALA A 74 20.19 7.13 -3.16
N VAL A 75 18.93 6.67 -3.08
CA VAL A 75 18.15 6.24 -4.26
C VAL A 75 17.99 7.38 -5.26
N GLN A 76 17.62 8.58 -4.78
CA GLN A 76 17.43 9.75 -5.62
C GLN A 76 18.74 10.18 -6.32
N THR A 77 19.85 10.16 -5.61
CA THR A 77 21.18 10.46 -6.15
C THR A 77 21.58 9.44 -7.22
N ALA A 78 21.33 8.15 -6.98
CA ALA A 78 21.62 7.10 -7.96
C ALA A 78 20.80 7.29 -9.26
N ALA A 79 19.50 7.55 -9.15
CA ALA A 79 18.66 7.85 -10.31
C ALA A 79 19.15 9.09 -11.09
N THR A 80 19.55 10.14 -10.36
CA THR A 80 20.10 11.37 -10.97
C THR A 80 21.41 11.10 -11.71
N ALA A 81 22.35 10.37 -11.10
CA ALA A 81 23.64 10.05 -11.70
C ALA A 81 23.52 9.19 -12.97
N LEU A 82 22.50 8.33 -13.02
CA LEU A 82 22.20 7.48 -14.18
C LEU A 82 21.38 8.20 -15.26
N GLY A 83 20.96 9.45 -15.02
CA GLY A 83 20.18 10.24 -15.97
C GLY A 83 18.72 9.82 -16.11
N TYR A 84 18.16 9.08 -15.14
CA TYR A 84 16.76 8.68 -15.16
C TYR A 84 15.86 9.79 -14.60
N SER A 85 14.70 9.98 -15.23
CA SER A 85 13.63 10.80 -14.67
C SER A 85 13.06 10.13 -13.42
N TYR A 86 12.76 10.90 -12.38
CA TYR A 86 12.20 10.35 -11.14
C TYR A 86 11.22 11.32 -10.48
N ARG A 87 10.47 10.80 -9.51
CA ARG A 87 9.69 11.57 -8.55
C ARG A 87 9.68 10.87 -7.20
N ARG A 88 9.50 11.63 -6.12
CA ARG A 88 9.12 11.03 -4.82
C ARG A 88 7.67 10.54 -4.91
N ILE A 89 7.41 9.40 -4.28
CA ILE A 89 6.10 8.76 -4.28
C ILE A 89 5.85 8.03 -2.97
N THR A 90 4.61 8.05 -2.51
CA THR A 90 4.11 7.23 -1.41
C THR A 90 3.61 5.91 -1.98
N SER A 91 4.03 4.77 -1.42
CA SER A 91 3.42 3.49 -1.82
C SER A 91 1.98 3.42 -1.31
N GLY A 92 1.04 3.09 -2.21
CA GLY A 92 -0.35 2.77 -1.87
C GLY A 92 -0.54 1.33 -1.39
N ALA A 93 0.50 0.49 -1.46
CA ALA A 93 0.47 -0.91 -1.09
C ALA A 93 1.37 -1.20 0.13
N GLY A 94 1.00 -2.24 0.88
CA GLY A 94 1.88 -2.79 1.91
C GLY A 94 3.02 -3.58 1.26
N HIS A 95 4.25 -3.38 1.75
CA HIS A 95 5.41 -4.17 1.36
C HIS A 95 6.18 -4.60 2.60
N ASP A 96 6.99 -5.67 2.49
CA ASP A 96 7.81 -6.14 3.60
C ASP A 96 8.78 -5.07 4.10
N ALA A 97 9.28 -4.22 3.20
CA ALA A 97 10.10 -3.06 3.56
C ALA A 97 9.41 -2.15 4.58
N CYS A 98 8.09 -2.03 4.55
CA CYS A 98 7.33 -1.25 5.52
C CYS A 98 7.33 -1.90 6.92
N ASN A 99 7.56 -3.20 7.05
CA ASN A 99 7.71 -3.88 8.33
C ASN A 99 9.17 -3.77 8.82
N VAL A 100 10.12 -3.93 7.90
CA VAL A 100 11.56 -3.85 8.16
C VAL A 100 11.97 -2.44 8.63
N ALA A 101 11.33 -1.39 8.09
CA ALA A 101 11.58 0.01 8.45
C ALA A 101 11.38 0.32 9.95
N GLY A 102 10.61 -0.49 10.68
CA GLY A 102 10.44 -0.34 12.13
C GLY A 102 11.65 -0.77 12.96
N VAL A 103 12.62 -1.46 12.34
CA VAL A 103 13.78 -2.03 13.03
C VAL A 103 15.10 -1.52 12.45
N ILE A 104 15.19 -1.38 11.13
CA ILE A 104 16.40 -0.92 10.45
C ILE A 104 16.08 0.13 9.38
N PRO A 105 17.00 1.09 9.12
CA PRO A 105 16.86 2.06 8.03
C PRO A 105 16.52 1.36 6.72
N SER A 106 15.42 1.78 6.10
CA SER A 106 14.90 1.17 4.87
C SER A 106 14.45 2.26 3.89
N ALA A 107 14.44 1.93 2.59
CA ALA A 107 13.84 2.73 1.53
C ALA A 107 13.36 1.79 0.41
N MET A 108 12.56 2.32 -0.52
CA MET A 108 12.04 1.56 -1.66
C MET A 108 12.38 2.26 -2.98
N ILE A 109 12.48 1.46 -4.04
CA ILE A 109 12.67 1.91 -5.42
C ILE A 109 11.50 1.36 -6.23
N PHE A 110 10.78 2.23 -6.93
CA PHE A 110 9.66 1.86 -7.79
C PHE A 110 10.06 2.04 -9.25
N VAL A 111 9.54 1.14 -10.09
CA VAL A 111 9.56 1.26 -11.55
C VAL A 111 8.11 1.32 -12.06
N PRO A 112 7.86 1.92 -13.24
CA PRO A 112 6.53 1.91 -13.83
C PRO A 112 6.04 0.48 -14.12
N CYS A 113 4.73 0.30 -13.99
CA CYS A 113 4.02 -0.87 -14.51
C CYS A 113 3.03 -0.38 -15.58
N LYS A 114 2.84 -1.18 -16.63
CA LYS A 114 1.93 -0.89 -17.73
C LYS A 114 0.53 -0.59 -17.20
N ASP A 115 0.01 0.59 -17.56
CA ASP A 115 -1.31 1.10 -17.15
C ASP A 115 -1.54 1.15 -15.63
N GLY A 116 -0.49 1.01 -14.81
CA GLY A 116 -0.59 0.94 -13.35
C GLY A 116 -1.32 -0.31 -12.83
N VAL A 117 -1.48 -1.34 -13.67
CA VAL A 117 -2.18 -2.58 -13.33
C VAL A 117 -1.30 -3.44 -12.43
N SER A 118 -1.88 -4.03 -11.38
CA SER A 118 -1.20 -5.02 -10.54
C SER A 118 -2.21 -6.01 -9.96
N HIS A 119 -1.74 -7.15 -9.44
CA HIS A 119 -2.59 -8.27 -8.98
C HIS A 119 -3.54 -8.77 -10.09
N ASN A 120 -3.06 -8.72 -11.33
CA ASN A 120 -3.80 -9.08 -12.53
C ASN A 120 -2.83 -9.71 -13.53
N GLU A 121 -3.31 -10.67 -14.31
CA GLU A 121 -2.50 -11.36 -15.33
C GLU A 121 -1.96 -10.43 -16.43
N LEU A 122 -2.52 -9.23 -16.57
CA LEU A 122 -2.05 -8.19 -17.49
C LEU A 122 -0.97 -7.26 -16.90
N GLU A 123 -0.56 -7.48 -15.64
CA GLU A 123 0.58 -6.79 -15.03
C GLU A 123 1.84 -7.02 -15.88
N ASP A 124 2.51 -5.92 -16.27
CA ASP A 124 3.67 -5.97 -17.15
C ASP A 124 4.61 -4.79 -16.91
N ALA A 125 5.91 -5.03 -16.96
CA ALA A 125 6.94 -4.01 -16.82
C ALA A 125 7.98 -4.20 -17.92
N THR A 126 8.39 -3.10 -18.55
CA THR A 126 9.33 -3.20 -19.67
C THR A 126 10.70 -3.62 -19.16
N GLN A 127 11.47 -4.32 -20.01
CA GLN A 127 12.85 -4.67 -19.68
C GLN A 127 13.69 -3.43 -19.35
N ALA A 128 13.41 -2.29 -20.00
CA ALA A 128 14.10 -1.03 -19.77
C ALA A 128 13.80 -0.48 -18.35
N ASP A 129 12.54 -0.50 -17.93
CA ASP A 129 12.13 -0.08 -16.58
C ASP A 129 12.76 -0.97 -15.50
N CYS A 130 12.68 -2.30 -15.68
CA CYS A 130 13.28 -3.26 -14.76
C CYS A 130 14.81 -3.09 -14.65
N SER A 131 15.48 -2.85 -15.78
CA SER A 131 16.92 -2.59 -15.80
C SER A 131 17.28 -1.27 -15.13
N ALA A 132 16.50 -0.21 -15.35
CA ALA A 132 16.70 1.08 -14.71
C ALA A 132 16.54 0.97 -13.19
N GLY A 133 15.47 0.34 -12.70
CA GLY A 133 15.25 0.10 -11.26
C GLY A 133 16.38 -0.70 -10.61
N THR A 134 16.87 -1.73 -11.30
CA THR A 134 17.98 -2.56 -10.80
C THR A 134 19.30 -1.80 -10.78
N ASN A 135 19.58 -0.96 -11.77
CA ASN A 135 20.77 -0.09 -11.76
C ASN A 135 20.70 0.94 -10.62
N VAL A 136 19.55 1.55 -10.38
CA VAL A 136 19.37 2.46 -9.24
C VAL A 136 19.61 1.73 -7.92
N LEU A 137 19.09 0.50 -7.78
CA LEU A 137 19.32 -0.34 -6.60
C LEU A 137 20.82 -0.62 -6.41
N LEU A 138 21.51 -1.08 -7.45
CA LEU A 138 22.93 -1.38 -7.42
C LEU A 138 23.74 -0.17 -6.93
N HIS A 139 23.55 0.99 -7.56
CA HIS A 139 24.30 2.20 -7.23
C HIS A 139 23.98 2.72 -5.82
N ALA A 140 22.72 2.70 -5.40
CA ALA A 140 22.33 3.11 -4.06
C ALA A 140 22.95 2.20 -2.98
N VAL A 141 22.94 0.88 -3.20
CA VAL A 141 23.54 -0.09 -2.27
C VAL A 141 25.05 0.10 -2.18
N LEU A 142 25.76 0.25 -3.31
CA LEU A 142 27.21 0.47 -3.32
C LEU A 142 27.60 1.78 -2.62
N ALA A 143 26.82 2.85 -2.81
CA ALA A 143 27.04 4.12 -2.12
C ALA A 143 26.84 3.99 -0.61
N VAL A 144 25.76 3.33 -0.17
CA VAL A 144 25.46 3.12 1.24
C VAL A 144 26.48 2.19 1.91
N ALA A 145 27.00 1.20 1.18
CA ALA A 145 28.04 0.30 1.64
C ALA A 145 29.45 0.95 1.67
N GLY A 146 29.60 2.17 1.14
CA GLY A 146 30.90 2.86 1.07
C GLY A 146 31.87 2.27 0.04
N VAL A 147 31.37 1.54 -0.95
CA VAL A 147 32.18 0.89 -2.00
C VAL A 147 32.34 1.80 -3.22
N ALA A 148 31.37 2.68 -3.50
CA ALA A 148 31.47 3.66 -4.56
C ALA A 148 32.24 4.91 -4.06
N SER A 149 33.29 5.31 -4.78
CA SER A 149 34.00 6.58 -4.54
C SER A 149 33.05 7.77 -4.72
N LYS A 150 33.19 8.79 -3.87
CA LYS A 150 32.48 10.07 -3.98
C LYS A 150 32.71 10.76 -5.31
#